data_AF-A0A4W4EVT6-F1
#
_entry.id   AF-A0A4W4EVT6-F1
#
_cell.length_a   1.000
_cell.length_b   1.000
_cell.length_c   1.000
_cell.angle_alpha   90.00
_cell.angle_beta   90.00
_cell.angle_gamma   90.00
#
_symmetry.space_group_name_H-M   'P 1'
#
loop_
_entity.id
_entity.type
_entity.pdbx_description
1 polymer ?
#
loop_
_entity_poly.entity_id
_entity_poly.type
_entity_poly.pdbx_seq_one_letter_code
_entity_poly.pdbx_strand_id
1 'polypeptide(L)'
;MFLNSLLVVTTDLAARLLGNALFRRHFHLLLSAMVLFGPLLNLGVSQYSVFARRSHFLYRLFLRSGWGWTCVCAGSFVFLLSYSVRRSLPLAVRHLSRLAVAGAMWLAFREGLSVLENATGSCYEPLSGPPELWPGSSAAAQPLLLLREGETKAVCVSAGMQWRGYEVSEDTFLLCLCCLLLAEETAVFGPYLTLGGASGGPLRILFLFCVLLLSLWLFLLFCLLAYFPQFPTQLLGGALGCLSWRATYHGWYQCGPSWYCPGRPGVGLLTT
;
A
#
# COMPACT_ATOMS: atom_id res chain seq x y z
N MET A 1 24.66 -27.56 -5.59
CA MET A 1 24.26 -27.85 -4.19
C MET A 1 24.16 -26.58 -3.35
N PHE A 2 25.19 -25.73 -3.29
CA PHE A 2 25.19 -24.49 -2.48
C PHE A 2 23.99 -23.55 -2.73
N LEU A 3 23.67 -23.24 -3.99
CA LEU A 3 22.53 -22.37 -4.35
C LEU A 3 21.18 -22.88 -3.84
N ASN A 4 20.92 -24.19 -3.95
CA ASN A 4 19.68 -24.80 -3.46
C ASN A 4 19.63 -24.77 -1.93
N SER A 5 20.75 -25.05 -1.25
CA SER A 5 20.83 -24.95 0.22
C SER A 5 20.59 -23.51 0.68
N LEU A 6 21.20 -22.52 0.03
CA LEU A 6 20.98 -21.11 0.33
C LEU A 6 19.52 -20.69 0.10
N LEU A 7 18.92 -21.11 -1.02
CA LEU A 7 17.52 -20.86 -1.33
C LEU A 7 16.62 -21.43 -0.22
N VAL A 8 16.85 -22.67 0.19
CA VAL A 8 16.05 -23.31 1.24
C VAL A 8 16.20 -22.60 2.59
N VAL A 9 17.43 -22.30 3.01
CA VAL A 9 17.68 -21.63 4.31
C VAL A 9 17.07 -20.23 4.35
N THR A 10 17.27 -19.43 3.31
CA THR A 10 16.73 -18.07 3.23
C THR A 10 15.20 -18.06 3.22
N THR A 11 14.59 -18.95 2.44
CA THR A 11 13.12 -19.07 2.37
C THR A 11 12.52 -19.59 3.67
N ASP A 12 13.12 -20.58 4.32
CA ASP A 12 12.65 -21.11 5.60
C ASP A 12 12.74 -20.05 6.71
N LEU A 13 13.84 -19.29 6.77
CA LEU A 13 14.01 -18.20 7.73
C LEU A 13 12.93 -17.12 7.52
N ALA A 14 12.76 -16.66 6.27
CA ALA A 14 11.76 -15.66 5.94
C ALA A 14 10.33 -16.18 6.20
N ALA A 15 10.04 -17.44 5.87
CA ALA A 15 8.74 -18.06 6.13
C ALA A 15 8.44 -18.19 7.63
N ARG A 16 9.45 -18.49 8.46
CA ARG A 16 9.31 -18.50 9.93
C ARG A 16 9.06 -17.09 10.48
N LEU A 17 9.77 -16.09 9.98
CA LEU A 17 9.59 -14.69 10.40
C LEU A 17 8.17 -14.18 10.05
N LEU A 18 7.74 -14.34 8.80
CA LEU A 18 6.42 -13.88 8.35
C LEU A 18 5.29 -14.74 8.92
N GLY A 19 5.52 -16.03 9.13
CA GLY A 19 4.56 -16.94 9.74
C GLY A 19 4.42 -16.81 11.26
N ASN A 20 5.34 -16.09 11.92
CA ASN A 20 5.30 -15.89 13.37
C ASN A 20 4.03 -15.13 13.78
N ALA A 21 3.30 -15.64 14.77
CA ALA A 21 2.10 -15.02 15.31
C ALA A 21 2.33 -13.58 15.79
N LEU A 22 3.52 -13.30 16.35
CA LEU A 22 3.88 -11.94 16.77
C LEU A 22 3.97 -10.98 15.58
N PHE A 23 4.65 -11.38 14.50
CA PHE A 23 4.76 -10.57 13.28
C PHE A 23 3.37 -10.31 12.70
N ARG A 24 2.57 -11.37 12.49
CA ARG A 24 1.21 -11.25 11.95
C ARG A 24 0.32 -10.33 12.79
N ARG A 25 0.42 -10.41 14.12
CA ARG A 25 -0.40 -9.59 15.02
C ARG A 25 0.06 -8.13 15.10
N HIS A 26 1.36 -7.84 15.01
CA HIS A 26 1.89 -6.48 15.28
C HIS A 26 2.34 -5.73 14.03
N PHE A 27 2.35 -6.37 12.85
CA PHE A 27 2.79 -5.72 11.61
C PHE A 27 1.96 -4.46 11.26
N HIS A 28 0.64 -4.49 11.48
CA HIS A 28 -0.20 -3.31 11.28
C HIS A 28 0.13 -2.16 12.26
N LEU A 29 0.59 -2.47 13.48
CA LEU A 29 1.02 -1.45 14.45
C LEU A 29 2.34 -0.80 14.01
N LEU A 30 3.25 -1.56 13.41
CA LEU A 30 4.47 -1.02 12.82
C LEU A 30 4.16 -0.04 11.69
N LEU A 31 3.25 -0.40 10.78
CA LEU A 31 2.79 0.52 9.72
C LEU A 31 2.11 1.76 10.31
N SER A 32 1.23 1.59 11.30
CA SER A 32 0.52 2.69 11.95
C SER A 32 1.49 3.65 12.66
N ALA A 33 2.47 3.10 13.38
CA ALA A 33 3.52 3.87 14.03
C ALA A 33 4.38 4.63 13.01
N MET A 34 4.77 3.97 11.91
CA MET A 34 5.57 4.62 10.87
C MET A 34 4.85 5.81 10.25
N VAL A 35 3.55 5.68 9.96
CA VAL A 35 2.74 6.78 9.41
C VAL A 35 2.51 7.88 10.45
N LEU A 36 2.22 7.53 11.71
CA LEU A 36 2.01 8.50 12.79
C LEU A 36 3.28 9.32 13.09
N PHE A 37 4.43 8.66 13.12
CA PHE A 37 5.72 9.30 13.36
C PHE A 37 6.39 9.83 12.08
N GLY A 38 5.71 9.77 10.93
CA GLY A 38 6.20 10.31 9.65
C GLY A 38 6.77 11.74 9.74
N PRO A 39 6.10 12.70 10.42
CA PRO A 39 6.64 14.04 10.61
C PRO A 39 7.98 14.09 11.35
N LEU A 40 8.23 13.17 12.29
CA LEU A 40 9.52 13.07 12.98
C LEU A 40 10.62 12.52 12.08
N LEU A 41 10.28 11.63 11.14
CA LEU A 41 11.23 11.07 10.18
C LEU A 41 11.83 12.17 9.29
N ASN A 42 11.05 13.19 8.95
CA ASN A 42 11.52 14.31 8.14
C ASN A 42 12.60 15.16 8.85
N LEU A 43 12.57 15.24 10.18
CA LEU A 43 13.55 16.03 10.95
C LEU A 43 14.97 15.46 10.88
N GLY A 44 15.09 14.15 10.68
CA GLY A 44 16.38 13.44 10.67
C GLY A 44 17.00 13.24 9.29
N VAL A 45 16.34 13.67 8.21
CA VAL A 45 16.71 13.31 6.84
C VAL A 45 17.16 14.52 6.03
N SER A 46 18.32 14.39 5.37
CA SER A 46 18.87 15.44 4.51
C SER A 46 18.08 15.56 3.20
N GLN A 47 17.54 16.75 2.95
CA GLN A 47 16.81 17.11 1.73
C GLN A 47 17.68 17.14 0.46
N TYR A 48 19.00 16.98 0.59
CA TYR A 48 19.95 16.94 -0.52
C TYR A 48 20.21 15.52 -1.06
N SER A 49 19.55 14.51 -0.49
CA SER A 49 19.74 13.13 -0.94
C SER A 49 19.10 12.88 -2.31
N VAL A 50 19.56 11.84 -3.01
CA VAL A 50 19.01 11.40 -4.30
C VAL A 50 17.50 11.11 -4.22
N PHE A 51 17.01 10.72 -3.05
CA PHE A 51 15.61 10.34 -2.81
C PHE A 51 14.68 11.53 -2.54
N ALA A 52 15.21 12.71 -2.22
CA ALA A 52 14.43 13.93 -2.05
C ALA A 52 13.83 14.44 -3.38
N ARG A 53 14.34 13.96 -4.52
CA ARG A 53 13.82 14.32 -5.84
C ARG A 53 12.56 13.52 -6.18
N ARG A 54 11.40 14.16 -6.14
CA ARG A 54 10.08 13.53 -6.46
C ARG A 54 10.01 12.95 -7.88
N SER A 55 10.84 13.45 -8.80
CA SER A 55 10.96 12.93 -10.16
C SER A 55 11.83 11.67 -10.29
N HIS A 56 12.35 11.12 -9.19
CA HIS A 56 13.16 9.91 -9.24
C HIS A 56 12.36 8.74 -9.86
N PHE A 57 13.03 7.96 -10.70
CA PHE A 57 12.42 6.88 -11.47
C PHE A 57 11.73 5.84 -10.58
N LEU A 58 12.40 5.45 -9.48
CA LEU A 58 11.85 4.47 -8.53
C LEU A 58 10.50 4.91 -7.97
N TYR A 59 10.37 6.19 -7.57
CA TYR A 59 9.12 6.73 -7.03
C TYR A 59 8.00 6.68 -8.09
N ARG A 60 8.26 7.21 -9.29
CA ARG A 60 7.23 7.32 -10.33
C ARG A 60 6.79 5.97 -10.91
N LEU A 61 7.73 5.06 -11.16
CA LEU A 61 7.42 3.78 -11.79
C LEU A 61 6.80 2.80 -10.78
N PHE A 62 7.42 2.62 -9.61
CA PHE A 62 6.97 1.58 -8.67
C PHE A 62 5.72 1.97 -7.90
N LEU A 63 5.53 3.24 -7.50
CA LEU A 63 4.32 3.63 -6.78
C LEU A 63 3.09 3.56 -7.69
N ARG A 64 3.18 4.09 -8.91
CA ARG A 64 2.06 4.08 -9.87
C ARG A 64 1.69 2.66 -10.30
N SER A 65 2.68 1.76 -10.35
CA SER A 65 2.48 0.35 -10.69
C SER A 65 2.35 -0.55 -9.45
N GLY A 66 2.22 0.02 -8.25
CA GLY A 66 2.35 -0.73 -7.00
C GLY A 66 1.34 -1.87 -6.84
N TRP A 67 0.11 -1.59 -7.24
CA TRP A 67 -0.95 -2.60 -7.29
C TRP A 67 -0.66 -3.71 -8.31
N GLY A 68 -0.15 -3.34 -9.49
CA GLY A 68 0.14 -4.28 -10.58
C GLY A 68 1.22 -5.29 -10.19
N TRP A 69 2.34 -4.81 -9.65
CA TRP A 69 3.39 -5.69 -9.14
C TRP A 69 2.91 -6.59 -8.01
N THR A 70 2.12 -6.04 -7.08
CA THR A 70 1.55 -6.82 -5.97
C THR A 70 0.61 -7.92 -6.49
N CYS A 71 -0.25 -7.61 -7.47
CA CYS A 71 -1.12 -8.59 -8.12
C CYS A 71 -0.34 -9.71 -8.80
N VAL A 72 0.70 -9.37 -9.57
CA VAL A 72 1.48 -10.38 -10.31
C VAL A 72 2.22 -11.29 -9.34
N CYS A 73 2.89 -10.74 -8.33
CA CYS A 73 3.71 -11.52 -7.40
C CYS A 73 2.85 -12.34 -6.44
N ALA A 74 1.95 -11.68 -5.72
CA ALA A 74 1.10 -12.34 -4.73
C ALA A 74 0.10 -13.28 -5.43
N GLY A 75 -0.45 -12.89 -6.59
CA GLY A 75 -1.34 -13.76 -7.37
C GLY A 75 -0.63 -15.02 -7.85
N SER A 76 0.58 -14.88 -8.43
CA SER A 76 1.36 -16.03 -8.89
C SER A 76 1.74 -16.96 -7.73
N PHE A 77 2.13 -16.40 -6.58
CA PHE A 77 2.42 -17.15 -5.35
C PHE A 77 1.17 -17.90 -4.84
N VAL A 78 0.04 -17.21 -4.68
CA VAL A 78 -1.21 -17.79 -4.20
C VAL A 78 -1.72 -18.88 -5.13
N PHE A 79 -1.66 -18.65 -6.45
CA PHE A 79 -2.05 -19.63 -7.46
C PHE A 79 -1.20 -20.90 -7.38
N LEU A 80 0.14 -20.76 -7.41
CA LEU A 80 1.04 -21.91 -7.35
C LEU A 80 0.97 -22.64 -6.02
N LEU A 81 0.86 -21.93 -4.89
CA LEU A 81 0.66 -22.55 -3.58
C LEU A 81 -0.63 -23.38 -3.59
N SER A 82 -1.77 -22.78 -3.98
CA SER A 82 -3.07 -23.45 -3.95
C SER A 82 -3.13 -24.64 -4.91
N TYR A 83 -2.60 -24.48 -6.11
CA TYR A 83 -2.55 -25.52 -7.13
C TYR A 83 -1.61 -26.68 -6.72
N SER A 84 -0.46 -26.38 -6.11
CA SER A 84 0.49 -27.40 -5.67
C SER A 84 -0.06 -28.32 -4.58
N VAL A 85 -0.93 -27.81 -3.70
CA VAL A 85 -1.46 -28.57 -2.56
C VAL A 85 -2.68 -29.41 -2.94
N ARG A 86 -3.68 -28.82 -3.61
CA ARG A 86 -4.96 -29.50 -3.88
C ARG A 86 -5.20 -29.84 -5.35
N ARG A 87 -4.35 -29.34 -6.27
CA ARG A 87 -4.52 -29.43 -7.74
C ARG A 87 -5.89 -28.98 -8.25
N SER A 88 -6.60 -28.14 -7.47
CA SER A 88 -7.96 -27.71 -7.78
C SER A 88 -7.98 -26.25 -8.20
N LEU A 89 -8.42 -26.02 -9.44
CA LEU A 89 -8.68 -24.69 -9.98
C LEU A 89 -9.72 -23.87 -9.19
N PRO A 90 -10.87 -24.43 -8.73
CA PRO A 90 -11.86 -23.61 -8.03
C PRO A 90 -11.33 -23.06 -6.70
N LEU A 91 -10.48 -23.81 -6.00
CA LEU A 91 -9.85 -23.33 -4.76
C LEU A 91 -8.82 -22.23 -5.04
N ALA A 92 -8.00 -22.41 -6.09
CA ALA A 92 -7.02 -21.41 -6.48
C ALA A 92 -7.69 -20.09 -6.91
N VAL A 93 -8.74 -20.15 -7.75
CA VAL A 93 -9.52 -18.96 -8.16
C VAL A 93 -10.15 -18.27 -6.95
N ARG A 94 -10.64 -19.04 -5.98
CA ARG A 94 -11.22 -18.50 -4.76
C ARG A 94 -10.21 -17.81 -3.84
N HIS A 95 -8.96 -18.26 -3.82
CA HIS A 95 -7.90 -17.52 -3.12
C HIS A 95 -7.45 -16.29 -3.90
N LEU A 96 -7.39 -16.37 -5.24
CA LEU A 96 -7.10 -15.23 -6.10
C LEU A 96 -8.18 -14.13 -6.03
N SER A 97 -9.44 -14.48 -5.77
CA SER A 97 -10.50 -13.49 -5.63
C SER A 97 -10.30 -12.55 -4.44
N ARG A 98 -9.45 -12.89 -3.45
CA ARG A 98 -9.03 -11.93 -2.42
C ARG A 98 -8.27 -10.74 -3.00
N LEU A 99 -7.38 -10.99 -3.95
CA LEU A 99 -6.68 -9.91 -4.66
C LEU A 99 -7.66 -9.09 -5.50
N ALA A 100 -8.60 -9.75 -6.18
CA ALA A 100 -9.63 -9.04 -6.94
C ALA A 100 -10.49 -8.12 -6.05
N VAL A 101 -10.90 -8.61 -4.87
CA VAL A 101 -11.64 -7.81 -3.87
C VAL A 101 -10.81 -6.61 -3.39
N ALA A 102 -9.54 -6.81 -3.04
CA ALA A 102 -8.68 -5.72 -2.60
C ALA A 102 -8.45 -4.68 -3.73
N GLY A 103 -8.33 -5.12 -4.98
CA GLY A 103 -8.22 -4.23 -6.14
C GLY A 103 -9.49 -3.44 -6.41
N ALA A 104 -10.65 -4.09 -6.36
CA ALA A 104 -11.95 -3.43 -6.50
C ALA A 104 -12.17 -2.40 -5.39
N MET A 105 -11.84 -2.76 -4.14
CA MET A 105 -11.91 -1.86 -3.00
C MET A 105 -10.98 -0.65 -3.16
N TRP A 106 -9.73 -0.87 -3.61
CA TRP A 106 -8.79 0.21 -3.89
C TRP A 106 -9.32 1.19 -4.95
N LEU A 107 -9.86 0.67 -6.06
CA LEU A 107 -10.47 1.49 -7.11
C LEU A 107 -11.68 2.28 -6.57
N ALA A 108 -12.57 1.63 -5.81
CA ALA A 108 -13.72 2.29 -5.20
C ALA A 108 -13.30 3.42 -4.25
N PHE A 109 -12.27 3.22 -3.44
CA PHE A 109 -11.73 4.28 -2.58
C PHE A 109 -11.09 5.42 -3.38
N ARG A 110 -10.37 5.13 -4.47
CA ARG A 110 -9.80 6.20 -5.32
C ARG A 110 -10.89 7.07 -5.95
N GLU A 111 -11.91 6.46 -6.52
CA GLU A 111 -13.04 7.21 -7.08
C GLU A 111 -13.80 7.96 -5.98
N GLY A 112 -14.06 7.33 -4.83
CA GLY A 112 -14.73 7.97 -3.70
C GLY A 112 -13.96 9.17 -3.13
N LEU A 113 -12.63 9.06 -3.02
CA LEU A 113 -11.76 10.15 -2.57
C LEU A 113 -11.70 11.28 -3.60
N SER A 114 -11.69 10.97 -4.90
CA SER A 114 -11.79 11.97 -5.97
C SER A 114 -13.11 12.74 -5.91
N VAL A 115 -14.22 12.06 -5.67
CA VAL A 115 -15.53 12.71 -5.48
C VAL A 115 -15.53 13.57 -4.22
N LEU A 116 -14.98 13.08 -3.11
CA LEU A 116 -14.87 13.84 -1.86
C LEU A 116 -14.01 15.09 -2.03
N GLU A 117 -12.87 14.98 -2.70
CA GLU A 117 -11.99 16.12 -2.97
C GLU A 117 -12.72 17.17 -3.81
N ASN A 118 -13.39 16.76 -4.88
CA ASN A 118 -14.19 17.67 -5.73
C ASN A 118 -15.35 18.33 -4.98
N ALA A 119 -15.98 17.62 -4.03
CA ALA A 119 -17.08 18.15 -3.23
C ALA A 119 -16.64 19.11 -2.12
N THR A 120 -15.43 18.92 -1.58
CA THR A 120 -14.90 19.72 -0.45
C THR A 120 -13.98 20.85 -0.89
N GLY A 121 -13.50 20.82 -2.13
CA GLY A 121 -12.53 21.79 -2.61
C GLY A 121 -13.15 23.03 -3.24
N SER A 122 -12.34 24.09 -3.27
CA SER A 122 -12.67 25.34 -3.94
C SER A 122 -11.50 25.79 -4.81
N CYS A 123 -11.81 26.53 -5.87
CA CYS A 123 -10.83 27.06 -6.81
C CYS A 123 -10.50 28.53 -6.48
N TYR A 124 -9.21 28.84 -6.42
CA TYR A 124 -8.68 30.15 -6.06
C TYR A 124 -7.80 30.72 -7.17
N GLU A 125 -8.00 32.00 -7.48
CA GLU A 125 -7.13 32.73 -8.40
C GLU A 125 -5.96 33.36 -7.61
N PRO A 126 -4.69 33.11 -8.00
CA PRO A 126 -3.55 33.80 -7.41
C PRO A 126 -3.53 35.28 -7.85
N LEU A 127 -3.60 36.24 -6.91
CA LEU A 127 -3.38 37.63 -7.26
C LEU A 127 -1.90 37.86 -7.61
N SER A 128 -1.63 38.23 -8.86
CA SER A 128 -0.42 38.90 -9.29
C SER A 128 -0.50 40.40 -8.97
N GLY A 129 -0.52 40.76 -7.68
CA GLY A 129 -0.39 42.15 -7.25
C GLY A 129 1.06 42.67 -7.46
N PRO A 130 1.27 43.92 -7.90
CA PRO A 130 2.61 44.50 -8.00
C PRO A 130 3.29 44.58 -6.61
N PRO A 131 4.62 44.49 -6.54
CA PRO A 131 5.37 44.50 -5.28
C PRO A 131 5.39 45.91 -4.68
N GLU A 132 4.34 46.31 -3.98
CA GLU A 132 4.34 47.51 -3.14
C GLU A 132 4.96 47.17 -1.77
N LEU A 133 6.29 47.20 -1.76
CA LEU A 133 7.15 47.77 -0.73
C LEU A 133 6.66 47.75 0.75
N TRP A 134 6.89 46.65 1.47
CA TRP A 134 7.06 46.69 2.94
C TRP A 134 8.24 45.79 3.35
N PRO A 135 9.34 46.35 3.89
CA PRO A 135 10.49 45.57 4.32
C PRO A 135 10.18 44.93 5.68
N GLY A 136 9.68 43.68 5.68
CA GLY A 136 9.53 42.92 6.93
C GLY A 136 8.68 41.66 6.93
N SER A 137 7.91 41.34 5.89
CA SER A 137 7.05 40.14 5.89
C SER A 137 7.77 38.91 5.30
N SER A 138 7.97 37.90 6.13
CA SER A 138 8.39 36.56 5.73
C SER A 138 7.45 35.96 4.69
N ALA A 139 8.01 35.22 3.73
CA ALA A 139 7.39 34.67 2.53
C ALA A 139 6.19 33.71 2.70
N ALA A 140 5.10 34.12 3.32
CA ALA A 140 3.91 33.28 3.47
C ALA A 140 2.60 34.09 3.33
N ALA A 141 1.72 33.58 2.46
CA ALA A 141 0.37 34.05 2.13
C ALA A 141 0.28 35.23 1.14
N GLN A 142 0.42 34.91 -0.16
CA GLN A 142 -0.20 35.72 -1.20
C GLN A 142 -1.72 35.77 -0.98
N PRO A 143 -2.38 36.94 -1.15
CA PRO A 143 -3.83 37.02 -1.08
C PRO A 143 -4.43 36.24 -2.25
N LEU A 144 -5.37 35.34 -1.94
CA LEU A 144 -6.06 34.48 -2.90
C LEU A 144 -7.53 34.91 -2.94
N LEU A 145 -8.07 35.16 -4.15
CA LEU A 145 -9.50 35.41 -4.33
C LEU A 145 -10.20 34.07 -4.56
N LEU A 146 -11.18 33.76 -3.72
CA LEU A 146 -12.09 32.63 -3.92
C LEU A 146 -13.00 32.97 -5.10
N LEU A 147 -12.82 32.26 -6.22
CA LEU A 147 -13.46 32.64 -7.48
C LEU A 147 -14.75 31.86 -7.75
N ARG A 148 -14.79 30.56 -7.40
CA ARG A 148 -15.95 29.71 -7.69
C ARG A 148 -16.06 28.49 -6.79
N GLU A 149 -17.23 28.35 -6.18
CA GLU A 149 -17.69 27.17 -5.46
C GLU A 149 -18.38 26.22 -6.47
N GLY A 150 -17.93 24.96 -6.57
CA GLY A 150 -18.58 23.93 -7.40
C GLY A 150 -17.91 23.55 -8.75
N GLU A 151 -16.76 24.12 -9.10
CA GLU A 151 -15.97 23.62 -10.24
C GLU A 151 -15.13 22.40 -9.86
N THR A 152 -14.86 21.49 -10.81
CA THR A 152 -14.01 20.32 -10.55
C THR A 152 -12.53 20.70 -10.54
N LYS A 153 -11.72 19.94 -9.78
CA LYS A 153 -10.26 20.13 -9.70
C LYS A 153 -9.60 20.18 -11.08
N ALA A 154 -10.03 19.33 -12.01
CA ALA A 154 -9.46 19.25 -13.35
C ALA A 154 -9.64 20.57 -14.14
N VAL A 155 -10.83 21.17 -14.07
CA VAL A 155 -11.12 22.45 -14.73
C VAL A 155 -10.31 23.57 -14.08
N CYS A 156 -10.30 23.63 -12.75
CA CYS A 156 -9.54 24.62 -11.98
C CYS A 156 -8.04 24.62 -12.34
N VAL A 157 -7.41 23.45 -12.29
CA VAL A 157 -5.97 23.31 -12.59
C VAL A 157 -5.67 23.58 -14.07
N SER A 158 -6.57 23.18 -14.97
CA SER A 158 -6.40 23.46 -16.41
C SER A 158 -6.47 24.95 -16.75
N ALA A 159 -7.17 25.74 -15.93
CA ALA A 159 -7.25 27.19 -16.06
C ALA A 159 -6.04 27.93 -15.43
N GLY A 160 -5.07 27.21 -14.87
CA GLY A 160 -3.91 27.79 -14.19
C GLY A 160 -4.19 28.27 -12.76
N MET A 161 -5.37 27.96 -12.22
CA MET A 161 -5.81 28.35 -10.89
C MET A 161 -5.32 27.37 -9.81
N GLN A 162 -5.37 27.80 -8.55
CA GLN A 162 -4.97 26.97 -7.41
C GLN A 162 -6.16 26.30 -6.74
N TRP A 163 -6.12 24.97 -6.66
CA TRP A 163 -7.13 24.17 -5.95
C TRP A 163 -6.77 24.01 -4.47
N ARG A 164 -7.73 24.19 -3.57
CA ARG A 164 -7.60 23.77 -2.15
C ARG A 164 -8.82 22.93 -1.77
N GLY A 165 -8.58 21.69 -1.37
CA GLY A 165 -9.60 20.76 -0.88
C GLY A 165 -9.01 19.76 0.10
N TYR A 166 -9.86 18.89 0.64
CA TYR A 166 -9.41 17.83 1.53
C TYR A 166 -8.78 16.69 0.73
N GLU A 167 -7.46 16.72 0.58
CA GLU A 167 -6.71 15.69 -0.12
C GLU A 167 -6.33 14.55 0.84
N VAL A 168 -6.57 13.32 0.42
CA VAL A 168 -6.09 12.12 1.15
C VAL A 168 -4.98 11.49 0.32
N SER A 169 -3.89 11.08 0.96
CA SER A 169 -2.74 10.52 0.24
C SER A 169 -3.05 9.14 -0.34
N GLU A 170 -3.37 9.10 -1.64
CA GLU A 170 -3.57 7.85 -2.40
C GLU A 170 -2.33 6.94 -2.37
N ASP A 171 -1.14 7.53 -2.45
CA ASP A 171 0.14 6.81 -2.42
C ASP A 171 0.32 6.05 -1.09
N THR A 172 0.06 6.72 0.03
CA THR A 172 0.17 6.12 1.37
C THR A 172 -0.89 5.04 1.57
N PHE A 173 -2.12 5.28 1.12
CA PHE A 173 -3.20 4.31 1.14
C PHE A 173 -2.82 3.02 0.38
N LEU A 174 -2.38 3.15 -0.88
CA LEU A 174 -2.00 2.02 -1.72
C LEU A 174 -0.83 1.23 -1.11
N LEU A 175 0.23 1.91 -0.66
CA LEU A 175 1.39 1.25 -0.05
C LEU A 175 1.03 0.46 1.21
N CYS A 176 0.24 1.06 2.12
CA CYS A 176 -0.21 0.38 3.33
C CYS A 176 -1.08 -0.84 2.99
N LEU A 177 -2.01 -0.71 2.04
CA LEU A 177 -2.86 -1.80 1.57
C LEU A 177 -2.03 -2.95 0.99
N CYS A 178 -1.08 -2.66 0.10
CA CYS A 178 -0.20 -3.65 -0.51
C CYS A 178 0.69 -4.36 0.52
N CYS A 179 1.25 -3.61 1.49
CA CYS A 179 2.06 -4.19 2.56
C CYS A 179 1.26 -5.18 3.41
N LEU A 180 0.07 -4.78 3.85
CA LEU A 180 -0.81 -5.62 4.68
C LEU A 180 -1.29 -6.86 3.92
N LEU A 181 -1.68 -6.71 2.65
CA LEU A 181 -2.08 -7.82 1.80
C LEU A 181 -0.95 -8.82 1.59
N LEU A 182 0.25 -8.34 1.23
CA LEU A 182 1.43 -9.20 1.05
C LEU A 182 1.78 -9.94 2.33
N ALA A 183 1.78 -9.24 3.48
CA ALA A 183 2.08 -9.86 4.76
C ALA A 183 1.11 -10.99 5.11
N GLU A 184 -0.21 -10.82 4.88
CA GLU A 184 -1.20 -11.88 5.17
C GLU A 184 -1.13 -13.05 4.19
N GLU A 185 -1.04 -12.79 2.88
CA GLU A 185 -1.03 -13.87 1.88
C GLU A 185 0.24 -14.72 1.99
N THR A 186 1.40 -14.10 2.29
CA THR A 186 2.68 -14.80 2.40
C THR A 186 2.88 -15.48 3.76
N ALA A 187 2.21 -15.02 4.84
CA ALA A 187 2.30 -15.62 6.16
C ALA A 187 1.82 -17.08 6.23
N VAL A 188 1.03 -17.54 5.25
CA VAL A 188 0.56 -18.93 5.13
C VAL A 188 1.72 -19.90 4.85
N PHE A 189 2.81 -19.42 4.23
CA PHE A 189 3.91 -20.28 3.80
C PHE A 189 4.67 -20.92 4.96
N GLY A 190 4.84 -20.20 6.08
CA GLY A 190 5.51 -20.71 7.28
C GLY A 190 4.81 -21.97 7.83
N PRO A 191 3.52 -21.88 8.22
CA PRO A 191 2.73 -23.03 8.65
C PRO A 191 2.70 -24.17 7.62
N TYR A 192 2.60 -23.84 6.33
CA TYR A 192 2.63 -24.82 5.25
C TYR A 192 3.93 -25.65 5.22
N LEU A 193 5.09 -25.00 5.40
CA LEU A 193 6.36 -25.71 5.49
C LEU A 193 6.48 -26.56 6.76
N THR A 194 5.96 -26.07 7.90
CA THR A 194 6.00 -26.84 9.16
C THR A 194 5.15 -28.12 9.11
N LEU A 195 4.11 -28.15 8.28
CA LEU A 195 3.28 -29.33 8.04
C LEU A 195 3.90 -30.32 7.04
N GLY A 196 5.13 -30.08 6.56
CA GLY A 196 5.80 -30.95 5.59
C GLY A 196 5.36 -30.72 4.15
N GLY A 197 4.79 -29.55 3.83
CA GLY A 197 4.37 -29.18 2.48
C GLY A 197 5.52 -29.24 1.46
N ALA A 198 5.28 -29.91 0.33
CA ALA A 198 6.25 -30.02 -0.75
C ALA A 198 6.52 -28.65 -1.40
N SER A 199 7.69 -28.07 -1.11
CA SER A 199 8.08 -26.74 -1.57
C SER A 199 9.09 -26.82 -2.70
N GLY A 200 8.59 -26.88 -3.94
CA GLY A 200 9.42 -26.81 -5.14
C GLY A 200 10.20 -25.49 -5.24
N GLY A 201 11.31 -25.50 -5.99
CA GLY A 201 12.14 -24.32 -6.24
C GLY A 201 11.36 -23.09 -6.75
N PRO A 202 10.44 -23.22 -7.73
CA PRO A 202 9.67 -22.08 -8.22
C PRO A 202 8.80 -21.40 -7.15
N LEU A 203 8.17 -22.19 -6.27
CA LEU A 203 7.33 -21.65 -5.18
C LEU A 203 8.17 -20.86 -4.18
N ARG A 204 9.35 -21.38 -3.83
CA ARG A 204 10.32 -20.71 -2.95
C ARG A 204 10.84 -19.42 -3.55
N ILE A 205 11.16 -19.40 -4.84
CA ILE A 205 11.61 -18.19 -5.56
C ILE A 205 10.51 -17.12 -5.58
N LEU A 206 9.26 -17.49 -5.88
CA LEU A 206 8.14 -16.56 -5.86
C LEU A 206 7.86 -16.00 -4.47
N PHE A 207 7.96 -16.83 -3.43
CA PHE A 207 7.86 -16.38 -2.05
C PHE A 207 8.93 -15.32 -1.73
N LEU A 208 10.20 -15.56 -2.10
CA LEU A 208 11.25 -14.56 -1.93
C LEU A 208 10.96 -13.28 -2.70
N PHE A 209 10.43 -13.38 -3.92
CA PHE A 209 10.05 -12.20 -4.70
C PHE A 209 8.96 -11.39 -3.98
N CYS A 210 7.99 -12.05 -3.35
CA CYS A 210 6.98 -11.38 -2.52
C CYS A 210 7.58 -10.71 -1.28
N VAL A 211 8.56 -11.34 -0.61
CA VAL A 211 9.27 -10.77 0.54
C VAL A 211 10.12 -9.55 0.14
N LEU A 212 10.81 -9.62 -1.01
CA LEU A 212 11.56 -8.50 -1.57
C LEU A 212 10.61 -7.35 -1.94
N LEU A 213 9.46 -7.67 -2.55
CA LEU A 213 8.45 -6.68 -2.90
C LEU A 213 7.85 -6.01 -1.66
N LEU A 214 7.54 -6.77 -0.61
CA LEU A 214 7.10 -6.23 0.69
C LEU A 214 8.15 -5.28 1.28
N SER A 215 9.42 -5.68 1.25
CA SER A 215 10.53 -4.85 1.74
C SER A 215 10.66 -3.56 0.93
N LEU A 216 10.49 -3.64 -0.40
CA LEU A 216 10.47 -2.47 -1.27
C LEU A 216 9.31 -1.53 -0.95
N TRP A 217 8.10 -2.04 -0.69
CA TRP A 217 6.95 -1.21 -0.30
C TRP A 217 7.16 -0.51 1.03
N LEU A 218 7.71 -1.21 2.04
CA LEU A 218 8.08 -0.61 3.32
C LEU A 218 9.12 0.49 3.15
N PHE A 219 10.14 0.24 2.32
CA PHE A 219 11.17 1.23 2.02
C PHE A 219 10.59 2.46 1.29
N LEU A 220 9.74 2.25 0.28
CA LEU A 220 9.09 3.34 -0.45
C LEU A 220 8.15 4.14 0.46
N LEU A 221 7.42 3.48 1.37
CA LEU A 221 6.59 4.15 2.36
C LEU A 221 7.43 4.98 3.34
N PHE A 222 8.55 4.43 3.83
CA PHE A 222 9.49 5.17 4.66
C PHE A 222 10.03 6.41 3.93
N CYS A 223 10.48 6.26 2.67
CA CYS A 223 10.95 7.38 1.86
C CYS A 223 9.84 8.42 1.63
N LEU A 224 8.61 7.99 1.34
CA LEU A 224 7.48 8.89 1.14
C LEU A 224 7.22 9.75 2.38
N LEU A 225 7.19 9.12 3.56
CA LEU A 225 6.94 9.80 4.83
C LEU A 225 8.11 10.71 5.25
N ALA A 226 9.35 10.30 4.97
CA ALA A 226 10.54 11.04 5.35
C ALA A 226 10.86 12.23 4.43
N TYR A 227 10.72 12.08 3.11
CA TYR A 227 11.09 13.12 2.13
C TYR A 227 9.92 14.01 1.69
N PHE A 228 8.69 13.51 1.77
CA PHE A 228 7.50 14.24 1.33
C PHE A 228 6.43 14.24 2.44
N PRO A 229 6.72 14.81 3.62
CA PRO A 229 5.76 14.83 4.72
C PRO A 229 4.54 15.67 4.36
N GLN A 230 3.36 15.06 4.42
CA GLN A 230 2.07 15.71 4.22
C GLN A 230 1.11 15.26 5.32
N PHE A 231 1.13 15.97 6.44
CA PHE A 231 0.25 15.72 7.58
C PHE A 231 -0.95 16.68 7.51
N PRO A 232 -2.21 16.21 7.71
CA PRO A 232 -2.65 14.86 8.10
C PRO A 232 -2.99 13.92 6.92
N THR A 233 -2.79 14.34 5.67
CA THR A 233 -3.28 13.61 4.47
C THR A 233 -2.70 12.19 4.35
N GLN A 234 -1.42 12.01 4.71
CA GLN A 234 -0.75 10.70 4.77
C GLN A 234 -1.26 9.83 5.90
N LEU A 235 -1.58 10.42 7.06
CA LEU A 235 -2.17 9.71 8.19
C LEU A 235 -3.53 9.10 7.83
N LEU A 236 -4.36 9.86 7.13
CA LEU A 236 -5.67 9.41 6.66
C LEU A 236 -5.55 8.30 5.63
N GLY A 237 -4.62 8.42 4.67
CA GLY A 237 -4.35 7.37 3.69
C GLY A 237 -3.91 6.06 4.37
N GLY A 238 -2.99 6.13 5.33
CA GLY A 238 -2.54 4.97 6.10
C GLY A 238 -3.66 4.35 6.95
N ALA A 239 -4.50 5.18 7.57
CA ALA A 239 -5.67 4.73 8.33
C ALA A 239 -6.69 4.00 7.44
N LEU A 240 -7.01 4.55 6.26
CA LEU A 240 -7.87 3.88 5.29
C LEU A 240 -7.30 2.52 4.89
N GLY A 241 -5.99 2.43 4.64
CA GLY A 241 -5.33 1.16 4.31
C GLY A 241 -5.49 0.12 5.42
N CYS A 242 -5.29 0.52 6.68
CA CYS A 242 -5.48 -0.35 7.83
C CYS A 242 -6.94 -0.77 8.04
N LEU A 243 -7.89 0.15 7.84
CA LEU A 243 -9.33 -0.12 7.95
C LEU A 243 -9.80 -1.08 6.86
N SER A 244 -9.38 -0.86 5.61
CA SER A 244 -9.65 -1.75 4.47
C SER A 244 -9.15 -3.17 4.73
N TRP A 245 -7.92 -3.31 5.21
CA TRP A 245 -7.37 -4.61 5.60
C TRP A 245 -8.15 -5.26 6.74
N ARG A 246 -8.47 -4.50 7.79
CA ARG A 246 -9.20 -5.03 8.95
C ARG A 246 -10.62 -5.47 8.56
N ALA A 247 -11.32 -4.68 7.74
CA ALA A 247 -12.66 -5.01 7.26
C ALA A 247 -12.66 -6.29 6.41
N THR A 248 -11.65 -6.47 5.54
CA THR A 248 -11.52 -7.65 4.70
C THR A 248 -11.03 -8.87 5.48
N TYR A 249 -9.78 -8.87 5.96
CA TYR A 249 -9.13 -10.04 6.57
C TYR A 249 -9.67 -10.40 7.97
N HIS A 250 -10.02 -9.38 8.76
CA HIS A 250 -10.55 -9.56 10.11
C HIS A 250 -12.07 -9.39 10.23
N GLY A 251 -12.78 -9.01 9.17
CA GLY A 251 -14.24 -9.00 9.16
C GLY A 251 -14.77 -10.05 8.21
N TRP A 252 -14.84 -9.67 6.95
CA TRP A 252 -15.51 -10.43 5.89
C TRP A 252 -14.93 -11.83 5.69
N TYR A 253 -13.60 -11.98 5.67
CA TYR A 253 -12.95 -13.27 5.42
C TYR A 253 -13.05 -14.23 6.62
N GLN A 254 -13.46 -13.75 7.81
CA GLN A 254 -13.73 -14.62 8.97
C GLN A 254 -15.02 -15.42 8.83
N CYS A 255 -15.98 -14.95 8.03
CA CYS A 255 -17.30 -15.58 7.84
C CYS A 255 -17.24 -16.96 7.15
N GLY A 256 -16.04 -17.52 6.98
CA GLY A 256 -15.82 -18.83 6.41
C GLY A 256 -15.99 -18.86 4.90
N PRO A 257 -15.84 -20.05 4.32
CA PRO A 257 -15.98 -20.23 2.89
C PRO A 257 -17.42 -20.26 2.41
N SER A 258 -17.83 -19.27 1.63
CA SER A 258 -19.16 -19.22 1.00
C SER A 258 -19.07 -18.72 -0.44
N TRP A 259 -20.19 -18.72 -1.17
CA TRP A 259 -20.27 -18.14 -2.52
C TRP A 259 -19.82 -16.66 -2.57
N TYR A 260 -20.06 -15.92 -1.49
CA TYR A 260 -19.74 -14.50 -1.37
C TYR A 260 -18.46 -14.24 -0.56
N CYS A 261 -17.86 -15.24 0.10
CA CYS A 261 -16.67 -15.08 0.94
C CYS A 261 -15.50 -15.96 0.45
N PRO A 262 -14.35 -15.38 0.09
CA PRO A 262 -13.16 -16.15 -0.28
C PRO A 262 -12.50 -16.87 0.92
N GLY A 263 -12.82 -16.46 2.15
CA GLY A 263 -12.30 -17.04 3.38
C GLY A 263 -10.83 -16.67 3.67
N ARG A 264 -10.40 -16.93 4.91
CA ARG A 264 -9.05 -16.57 5.38
C ARG A 264 -7.93 -17.25 4.58
N PRO A 265 -6.74 -16.62 4.50
CA PRO A 265 -5.53 -17.28 4.01
C PRO A 265 -5.28 -18.59 4.77
N GLY A 266 -4.97 -19.67 4.04
CA GLY A 266 -4.71 -21.01 4.61
C GLY A 266 -5.93 -21.91 4.80
N VAL A 267 -7.16 -21.41 4.72
CA VAL A 267 -8.38 -22.25 4.80
C VAL A 267 -8.47 -23.16 3.57
N GLY A 268 -8.58 -24.47 3.80
CA GLY A 268 -8.56 -25.49 2.74
C GLY A 268 -7.15 -25.89 2.24
N LEU A 269 -6.10 -25.22 2.74
CA LEU A 269 -4.69 -25.56 2.51
C LEU A 269 -4.04 -26.19 3.75
N LEU A 270 -4.33 -25.66 4.95
CA LEU A 270 -3.74 -26.08 6.23
C LEU A 270 -4.67 -26.95 7.08
N THR A 271 -5.96 -26.94 6.79
CA THR A 271 -6.99 -27.73 7.49
C THR A 271 -7.51 -28.80 6.52
N THR A 272 -7.30 -30.08 6.86
CA THR A 272 -7.91 -31.22 6.15
C THR A 272 -9.42 -31.19 6.27
#